data_AF-A0A2H1JIP5-F1
#
_entry.id   AF-A0A2H1JIP5-F1
#
_cell.length_a   1.000
_cell.length_b   1.000
_cell.length_c   1.000
_cell.angle_alpha   90.00
_cell.angle_beta   90.00
_cell.angle_gamma   90.00
#
_symmetry.space_group_name_H-M   'P 1'
#
loop_
_entity.id
_entity.type
_entity.pdbx_description
1 polymer ?
#
loop_
_entity_poly.entity_id
_entity_poly.type
_entity_poly.pdbx_seq_one_letter_code
_entity_poly.pdbx_strand_id
1 'polypeptide(L)' 'MLDEYILLTYPVLVGGGTPFFTPLDNWVNLKLLDTQSFPNGVLLTRYEARR' A
#
# COMPACT_ATOMS: atom_id res chain seq x y z
N MET A 1 15.31 9.38 -8.40
CA MET A 1 14.50 9.36 -7.16
C MET A 1 13.64 8.12 -7.23
N LEU A 2 13.75 7.24 -6.24
CA LEU A 2 12.95 6.03 -6.16
C LEU A 2 11.78 6.30 -5.21
N ASP A 3 10.55 6.18 -5.70
CA ASP A 3 9.37 6.39 -4.87
C ASP A 3 9.02 5.05 -4.19
N GLU A 4 9.22 4.94 -2.89
CA GLU A 4 8.82 3.77 -2.07
C GLU A 4 7.45 4.02 -1.42
N TYR A 5 6.60 2.99 -1.41
CA TYR A 5 5.32 2.98 -0.69
C TYR A 5 5.37 1.95 0.45
N ILE A 6 5.05 2.38 1.66
CA ILE A 6 4.87 1.52 2.84
C ILE A 6 3.39 1.55 3.21
N LEU A 7 2.70 0.42 3.05
CA LEU A 7 1.27 0.31 3.31
C LEU A 7 1.02 -0.58 4.53
N LEU A 8 0.19 -0.10 5.45
CA LEU A 8 -0.34 -0.85 6.59
C LEU A 8 -1.80 -1.20 6.33
N THR A 9 -2.07 -2.47 6.07
CA THR A 9 -3.42 -2.97 5.80
C THR A 9 -4.02 -3.50 7.09
N TYR A 10 -5.11 -2.88 7.53
CA TYR A 10 -5.89 -3.32 8.68
C TYR A 10 -7.03 -4.23 8.23
N PRO A 11 -7.31 -5.35 8.95
CA PRO A 11 -8.35 -6.31 8.56
C PRO A 11 -9.77 -5.82 8.97
N VAL A 12 -10.15 -4.62 8.53
CA VAL A 12 -11.44 -3.99 8.87
C VAL A 12 -12.06 -3.35 7.62
N LEU A 13 -13.37 -3.56 7.43
CA LEU A 13 -14.16 -2.87 6.42
C LEU A 13 -14.82 -1.65 7.06
N VAL A 14 -14.42 -0.45 6.64
CA VAL A 14 -14.82 0.83 7.30
C VAL A 14 -16.06 1.50 6.71
N GLY A 15 -16.58 1.02 5.58
CA GLY A 15 -17.80 1.55 4.95
C GLY A 15 -17.68 2.92 4.26
N GLY A 16 -16.56 3.64 4.43
CA GLY A 16 -16.27 4.92 3.76
C GLY A 16 -15.05 5.62 4.35
N GLY A 17 -14.59 6.71 3.74
CA GLY A 17 -13.47 7.51 4.25
C GLY A 17 -12.72 8.28 3.16
N THR A 18 -11.61 8.92 3.55
CA THR A 18 -10.69 9.59 2.62
C THR A 18 -9.83 8.53 1.91
N PRO A 19 -9.83 8.46 0.56
CA PRO A 19 -8.97 7.55 -0.18
C PRO A 19 -7.48 7.85 0.08
N PHE A 20 -6.66 6.82 0.26
CA PHE A 20 -5.21 6.98 0.41
C PHE A 20 -4.55 7.45 -0.88
N PHE A 21 -4.97 6.89 -2.02
CA PHE A 21 -4.54 7.33 -3.34
C PHE A 21 -5.60 8.24 -3.94
N THR A 22 -5.16 9.42 -4.39
CA THR A 22 -5.96 10.22 -5.31
C THR A 22 -6.11 9.48 -6.65
N PRO A 23 -7.10 9.83 -7.48
CA PRO A 23 -7.18 9.30 -8.84
C PRO A 23 -5.86 9.46 -9.58
N LEU A 24 -5.43 8.41 -10.27
CA LEU A 24 -4.24 8.39 -11.11
C LEU A 24 -4.66 8.42 -12.58
N ASP A 25 -3.96 9.21 -13.39
CA ASP A 25 -4.23 9.28 -14.84
C ASP A 25 -3.79 8.01 -15.58
N ASN A 26 -2.82 7.28 -15.03
CA ASN A 26 -2.25 6.06 -15.60
C ASN A 26 -1.92 5.04 -14.50
N TRP A 27 -1.76 3.78 -14.90
CA TRP A 27 -1.33 2.72 -14.00
C TRP A 27 0.12 2.92 -13.58
N VAL A 28 0.40 2.77 -12.29
CA VAL A 28 1.75 2.76 -11.74
C VAL A 28 2.09 1.34 -11.32
N ASN A 29 3.13 0.76 -11.93
CA ASN A 29 3.56 -0.59 -11.60
C ASN A 29 4.37 -0.59 -10.29
N LEU A 30 3.87 -1.31 -9.29
CA LEU A 30 4.54 -1.48 -8.00
C LEU A 30 5.22 -2.85 -7.94
N LYS A 31 6.48 -2.88 -7.51
CA LYS A 31 7.21 -4.11 -7.21
C LYS A 31 7.18 -4.34 -5.70
N LEU A 32 6.66 -5.48 -5.26
CA LEU A 32 6.72 -5.88 -3.85
C LEU A 32 8.18 -6.11 -3.44
N LEU A 33 8.62 -5.42 -2.41
CA LEU A 33 9.94 -5.57 -1.82
C LEU A 33 9.91 -6.45 -0.58
N ASP A 34 8.88 -6.29 0.27
CA ASP A 34 8.79 -6.97 1.56
C ASP A 34 7.35 -7.09 2.06
N THR A 35 7.10 -8.07 2.92
CA THR A 35 5.84 -8.26 3.66
C THR A 35 6.13 -8.71 5.08
N GLN A 36 5.63 -7.94 6.04
CA GLN A 36 5.68 -8.28 7.46
C GLN A 36 4.27 -8.40 8.03
N SER A 37 3.97 -9.56 8.61
CA SER A 37 2.71 -9.82 9.30
C SER A 37 2.83 -9.54 10.80
N PHE A 38 1.79 -8.97 11.39
CA PHE A 38 1.68 -8.74 12.83
C PHE A 38 0.64 -9.68 13.47
N PRO A 39 0.77 -10.04 14.77
CA PRO A 39 -0.16 -10.97 15.44
C PRO A 39 -1.63 -10.52 15.44
N ASN A 40 -1.89 -9.22 15.30
CA ASN A 40 -3.24 -8.65 15.21
C ASN A 40 -3.85 -8.71 13.80
N GLY A 41 -3.19 -9.39 12.85
CA GLY A 41 -3.66 -9.52 11.47
C GLY A 41 -3.35 -8.31 10.57
N VAL A 42 -2.67 -7.29 11.09
CA VAL A 42 -2.17 -6.18 10.26
C VAL A 42 -1.03 -6.67 9.38
N LEU A 43 -0.99 -6.20 8.14
CA LEU A 43 0.11 -6.44 7.20
C LEU A 43 0.82 -5.13 6.90
N LEU A 44 2.13 -5.11 7.03
CA LEU A 44 2.98 -4.09 6.43
C LEU A 44 3.55 -4.64 5.12
N THR A 45 3.34 -3.90 4.03
CA THR A 45 3.90 -4.22 2.71
C THR A 45 4.72 -3.05 2.20
N ARG A 46 5.92 -3.33 1.69
CA ARG A 46 6.80 -2.34 1.09
C ARG A 46 6.85 -2.53 -0.42
N TYR A 47 6.64 -1.46 -1.16
CA TYR A 47 6.66 -1.45 -2.61
C TYR A 47 7.60 -0.39 -3.17
N GLU A 48 8.17 -0.69 -4.31
CA GLU A 48 8.94 0.24 -5.14
C GLU A 48 8.09 0.61 -6.36
N ALA A 49 7.93 1.90 -6.63
CA ALA A 49 7.33 2.36 -7.88
C ALA A 49 8.35 2.29 -9.01
N ARG A 50 8.03 1.50 -10.04
CA ARG A 50 8.79 1.47 -11.29
C ARG A 50 8.21 2.53 -12.22
N ARG A 51 9.06 3.48 -12.62
CA ARG A 51 8.77 4.43 -13.71
C ARG A 51 9.21 3.85 -15.04
#